data_AF-A0A7C4X219-F1
#
_entry.id   AF-A0A7C4X219-F1
#
_cell.length_a   1.000
_cell.length_b   1.000
_cell.length_c   1.000
_cell.angle_alpha   90.00
_cell.angle_beta   90.00
_cell.angle_gamma   90.00
#
_symmetry.space_group_name_H-M   'P 1'
#
loop_
_entity.id
_entity.type
_entity.pdbx_description
1 polymer ?
#
loop_
_entity_poly.entity_id
_entity_poly.type
_entity_poly.pdbx_seq_one_letter_code
_entity_poly.pdbx_strand_id
1 'polypeptide(L)'
;MKYSLINIIACPMCKNFPLKLIVFNEKTYQRTPLVEKPFCDLFCGFKNAYVKDVKEVPCDECLKIEVVDGILICGKCLRWYPIIDEIPRMLPDDLRKADDDISFLKRFSDRVPKEVLESGVPYNLKS
;
A
#
# COMPACT_ATOMS: atom_id res chain seq x y z
N MET A 1 -4.86 -7.49 1.60
CA MET A 1 -4.12 -6.62 2.56
C MET A 1 -5.09 -5.68 3.23
N LYS A 2 -5.15 -5.70 4.57
CA LYS A 2 -5.97 -4.77 5.34
C LYS A 2 -5.43 -3.35 5.27
N TYR A 3 -6.31 -2.36 5.15
CA TYR A 3 -5.96 -0.94 5.23
C TYR A 3 -5.32 -0.54 6.56
N SER A 4 -5.68 -1.22 7.65
CA SER A 4 -5.09 -0.98 8.96
C SER A 4 -3.59 -1.31 9.01
N LEU A 5 -3.06 -2.11 8.08
CA LEU A 5 -1.63 -2.39 8.01
C LEU A 5 -0.81 -1.13 7.71
N ILE A 6 -1.37 -0.17 6.96
CA ILE A 6 -0.71 1.11 6.63
C ILE A 6 -0.36 1.91 7.89
N ASN A 7 -1.11 1.70 8.98
CA ASN A 7 -0.84 2.34 10.26
C ASN A 7 0.51 1.96 10.87
N ILE A 8 1.03 0.77 10.55
CA ILE A 8 2.23 0.20 11.20
C ILE A 8 3.42 0.01 10.27
N ILE A 9 3.20 -0.05 8.94
CA ILE A 9 4.28 -0.29 7.99
C ILE A 9 4.93 1.02 7.53
N ALA A 10 6.25 1.01 7.51
CA ALA A 10 7.09 2.07 6.95
C ALA A 10 7.96 1.49 5.83
N CYS A 11 8.59 2.36 5.04
CA CYS A 11 9.56 1.93 4.04
C CYS A 11 10.68 1.09 4.70
N PRO A 12 10.89 -0.19 4.33
CA PRO A 12 11.94 -1.03 4.90
C PRO A 12 13.34 -0.43 4.78
N MET A 13 13.58 0.35 3.73
CA MET A 13 14.89 0.89 3.37
C MET A 13 15.24 2.21 4.06
N CYS A 14 14.30 3.16 4.14
CA CYS A 14 14.57 4.50 4.68
C CYS A 14 13.69 4.90 5.87
N LYS A 15 12.85 3.97 6.36
CA LYS A 15 11.93 4.12 7.49
C LYS A 15 10.91 5.26 7.36
N ASN A 16 10.74 5.80 6.16
CA ASN A 16 9.73 6.83 5.91
C ASN A 16 8.32 6.28 6.10
N PHE A 17 7.49 7.09 6.76
CA PHE A 17 6.09 6.83 7.04
C PHE A 17 5.30 8.13 6.84
N PRO A 18 4.05 8.07 6.33
CA PRO A 18 3.36 6.87 5.80
C PRO A 18 3.85 6.50 4.39
N LEU A 19 3.52 5.27 3.96
CA LEU A 19 3.62 4.88 2.55
C LEU A 19 2.34 5.29 1.82
N LYS A 20 2.48 5.84 0.61
CA LYS A 20 1.35 6.17 -0.26
C LYS A 20 0.80 4.87 -0.86
N LEU A 21 -0.45 4.54 -0.55
CA LEU A 21 -1.15 3.40 -1.13
C LEU A 21 -1.93 3.84 -2.38
N ILE A 22 -1.77 3.10 -3.47
CA ILE A 22 -2.65 3.17 -4.64
C ILE A 22 -3.27 1.79 -4.83
N VAL A 23 -4.58 1.76 -4.89
CA VAL A 23 -5.38 0.55 -4.91
C VAL A 23 -5.78 0.24 -6.34
N PHE A 24 -5.57 -1.01 -6.76
CA PHE A 24 -5.95 -1.47 -8.09
C PHE A 24 -7.22 -2.30 -8.00
N ASN A 25 -7.26 -3.27 -7.10
CA ASN A 25 -8.41 -4.15 -6.89
C ASN A 25 -8.64 -4.34 -5.39
N GLU A 26 -9.90 -4.47 -5.01
CA GLU A 26 -10.33 -4.69 -3.62
C GLU A 26 -11.34 -5.82 -3.54
N LYS A 27 -11.45 -6.40 -2.35
CA LYS A 27 -12.45 -7.42 -2.04
C LYS A 27 -13.05 -7.16 -0.67
N THR A 28 -14.36 -7.29 -0.60
CA THR A 28 -15.11 -7.20 0.65
C THR A 28 -15.35 -8.59 1.21
N TYR A 29 -15.03 -8.78 2.47
CA TYR A 29 -15.29 -10.00 3.22
C TYR A 29 -16.45 -9.81 4.20
N GLN A 30 -17.29 -10.83 4.33
CA GLN A 30 -18.31 -10.86 5.36
C GLN A 30 -17.66 -11.18 6.71
N ARG A 31 -17.61 -10.16 7.57
CA ARG A 31 -17.10 -10.25 8.95
C ARG A 31 -17.78 -9.22 9.83
N THR A 32 -17.85 -9.50 11.12
CA THR A 32 -18.38 -8.59 12.14
C THR A 32 -17.21 -8.13 13.02
N PRO A 33 -16.63 -6.94 12.75
CA PRO A 33 -15.49 -6.47 13.53
C PRO A 33 -15.91 -6.14 14.95
N LEU A 34 -15.32 -6.81 15.93
CA LEU A 34 -15.48 -6.53 17.36
C LEU A 34 -14.20 -5.89 17.87
N VAL A 35 -14.02 -4.60 17.59
CA VAL A 35 -12.84 -3.83 17.98
C VAL A 35 -13.22 -2.48 18.54
N GLU A 36 -12.39 -1.96 19.44
CA GLU A 36 -12.49 -0.56 19.87
C GLU A 36 -12.14 0.38 18.71
N LYS A 37 -12.81 1.53 18.69
CA LYS A 37 -12.69 2.53 17.62
C LYS A 37 -12.20 3.85 18.23
N PRO A 38 -11.26 4.56 17.56
CA PRO A 38 -10.61 4.20 16.31
C PRO A 38 -9.69 2.98 16.45
N PHE A 39 -9.72 2.09 15.45
CA PHE A 39 -8.85 0.90 15.46
C PHE A 39 -7.37 1.24 15.23
N CYS A 40 -7.10 2.27 14.41
CA CYS A 40 -5.74 2.78 14.20
C CYS A 40 -5.43 3.87 15.24
N ASP A 41 -4.19 3.90 15.71
CA ASP A 41 -3.70 4.88 16.68
C ASP A 41 -3.01 6.10 16.02
N LEU A 42 -2.36 5.93 14.87
CA LEU A 42 -1.59 6.99 14.22
C LEU A 42 -2.15 7.42 12.86
N PHE A 43 -2.30 6.48 11.93
CA PHE A 43 -2.70 6.76 10.54
C PHE A 43 -3.81 5.82 10.06
N CYS A 44 -4.86 6.41 9.50
CA CYS A 44 -5.95 5.68 8.87
C CYS A 44 -5.61 5.44 7.39
N GLY A 45 -5.16 4.23 7.05
CA GLY A 45 -4.87 3.85 5.66
C GLY A 45 -6.09 3.95 4.73
N PHE A 46 -7.30 3.75 5.26
CA PHE A 46 -8.54 3.79 4.49
C PHE A 46 -8.97 5.23 4.12
N LYS A 47 -8.81 6.18 5.04
CA LYS A 47 -9.04 7.60 4.77
C LYS A 47 -7.80 8.33 4.23
N ASN A 48 -6.65 7.65 4.22
CA ASN A 48 -5.34 8.21 3.86
C ASN A 48 -5.02 9.51 4.65
N ALA A 49 -5.22 9.48 5.97
CA ALA A 49 -5.02 10.64 6.85
C ALA A 49 -4.57 10.22 8.26
N TYR A 50 -3.91 11.11 8.99
CA TYR A 50 -3.62 10.90 10.40
C TYR A 50 -4.91 10.83 11.21
N VAL A 51 -4.99 9.92 12.18
CA VAL A 51 -6.23 9.64 12.94
C VAL A 51 -6.76 10.89 13.65
N LYS A 52 -5.86 11.74 14.17
CA LYS A 52 -6.20 13.04 14.79
C LYS A 52 -6.98 13.99 13.87
N ASP A 53 -6.85 13.84 12.55
CA ASP A 53 -7.45 14.71 11.53
C ASP A 53 -8.73 14.10 10.93
N VAL A 54 -9.09 12.87 11.34
CA VAL A 54 -10.26 12.14 10.83
C VAL A 54 -11.48 12.40 11.71
N LYS A 55 -12.50 13.08 11.15
CA LYS A 55 -13.76 13.36 11.86
C LYS A 55 -14.62 12.11 12.12
N GLU A 56 -14.71 11.24 11.11
CA GLU A 56 -15.54 10.03 11.14
C GLU A 56 -14.67 8.80 10.86
N VAL A 57 -14.73 7.82 11.75
CA VAL A 57 -13.87 6.63 11.73
C VAL A 57 -14.65 5.42 11.18
N PRO A 58 -14.56 5.10 9.88
CA PRO A 58 -15.36 4.04 9.24
C PRO A 58 -14.75 2.65 9.50
N CYS A 59 -14.38 2.34 10.74
CA CYS A 59 -13.67 1.10 11.07
C CYS A 59 -14.49 -0.14 10.72
N ASP A 60 -15.82 -0.11 10.83
CA ASP A 60 -16.68 -1.27 10.49
C ASP A 60 -16.61 -1.65 9.02
N GLU A 61 -16.50 -0.65 8.14
CA GLU A 61 -16.41 -0.83 6.69
C GLU A 61 -14.96 -1.15 6.29
N CYS A 62 -14.01 -0.34 6.77
CA CYS A 62 -12.58 -0.52 6.54
C CYS A 62 -12.11 -1.92 6.91
N LEU A 63 -12.56 -2.45 8.05
CA LEU A 63 -12.19 -3.79 8.51
C LEU A 63 -12.89 -4.90 7.74
N LYS A 64 -13.79 -4.61 6.78
CA LYS A 64 -14.38 -5.59 5.86
C LYS A 64 -13.64 -5.65 4.53
N ILE A 65 -12.97 -4.58 4.13
CA ILE A 65 -12.32 -4.45 2.82
C ILE A 65 -10.84 -4.84 2.90
N GLU A 66 -10.38 -5.57 1.89
CA GLU A 66 -8.96 -5.84 1.67
C GLU A 66 -8.52 -5.44 0.28
N VAL A 67 -7.34 -4.82 0.20
CA VAL A 67 -6.65 -4.53 -1.07
C VAL A 67 -6.09 -5.84 -1.60
N VAL A 68 -6.60 -6.27 -2.75
CA VAL A 68 -6.15 -7.49 -3.46
C VAL A 68 -4.89 -7.18 -4.25
N ASP A 69 -4.98 -6.15 -5.10
CA ASP A 69 -3.85 -5.65 -5.88
C ASP A 69 -3.68 -4.15 -5.63
N GLY A 70 -2.44 -3.71 -5.52
CA GLY A 70 -2.13 -2.31 -5.28
C GLY A 70 -0.63 -2.08 -5.24
N ILE A 71 -0.23 -0.84 -5.00
CA ILE A 71 1.17 -0.45 -4.88
C ILE A 71 1.34 0.51 -3.70
N LEU A 72 2.35 0.23 -2.88
CA LEU A 72 2.81 1.12 -1.81
C LEU A 72 4.01 1.91 -2.33
N ILE A 73 4.03 3.22 -2.15
CA ILE A 73 5.09 4.09 -2.67
C ILE A 73 5.65 4.92 -1.52
N CYS A 74 6.97 4.90 -1.37
CA CYS A 74 7.67 5.73 -0.42
C CYS A 74 7.88 7.13 -0.99
N GLY A 75 7.26 8.14 -0.38
CA GLY A 75 7.40 9.54 -0.79
C GLY A 75 8.80 10.15 -0.58
N LYS A 76 9.70 9.45 0.14
CA LYS A 76 11.07 9.93 0.41
C LYS A 76 12.13 9.37 -0.53
N CYS A 77 12.04 8.09 -0.88
CA CYS A 77 13.08 7.42 -1.69
C CYS A 77 12.55 6.80 -2.98
N LEU A 78 11.27 7.05 -3.30
CA LEU A 78 10.57 6.57 -4.50
C LEU A 78 10.58 5.04 -4.70
N ARG A 79 10.96 4.28 -3.67
CA ARG A 79 10.76 2.83 -3.67
C ARG A 79 9.30 2.49 -3.62
N TRP A 80 8.93 1.48 -4.39
CA TRP A 80 7.57 1.00 -4.45
C TRP A 80 7.50 -0.48 -4.09
N TYR A 81 6.39 -0.93 -3.50
CA TYR A 81 6.20 -2.32 -3.10
C TYR A 81 4.85 -2.81 -3.64
N PRO A 82 4.81 -3.89 -4.42
CA PRO A 82 3.57 -4.41 -4.95
C PRO A 82 2.76 -5.12 -3.86
N ILE A 83 1.44 -4.99 -3.93
CA ILE A 83 0.47 -5.83 -3.25
C ILE A 83 -0.10 -6.74 -4.33
N ILE A 84 0.04 -8.05 -4.15
CA ILE A 84 -0.42 -9.07 -5.09
C ILE A 84 -1.15 -10.14 -4.29
N ASP A 85 -2.36 -10.49 -4.70
CA ASP A 85 -3.21 -11.47 -4.02
C ASP A 85 -3.28 -11.21 -2.51
N GLU A 86 -3.56 -9.95 -2.14
CA GLU A 86 -3.69 -9.48 -0.77
C GLU A 86 -2.39 -9.43 0.05
N ILE A 87 -1.24 -9.80 -0.52
CA ILE A 87 0.06 -9.87 0.15
C ILE A 87 0.95 -8.68 -0.24
N PRO A 88 1.30 -7.77 0.69
CA PRO A 88 2.28 -6.72 0.44
C PRO A 88 3.70 -7.31 0.41
N ARG A 89 4.35 -7.27 -0.76
CA ARG A 89 5.71 -7.78 -0.95
C ARG A 89 6.73 -6.68 -0.68
N MET A 90 7.08 -6.51 0.60
CA MET A 90 8.00 -5.48 1.09
C MET A 90 9.44 -5.98 1.24
N LEU A 91 9.94 -6.70 0.23
CA LEU A 91 11.31 -7.23 0.24
C LEU A 91 12.34 -6.10 0.00
N PRO A 92 13.54 -6.22 0.60
CA PRO A 92 14.73 -5.44 0.21
C PRO A 92 15.04 -5.56 -1.29
N ASP A 93 15.72 -4.55 -1.84
CA ASP A 93 16.00 -4.44 -3.28
C ASP A 93 16.76 -5.65 -3.84
N ASP A 94 17.70 -6.22 -3.07
CA ASP A 94 18.54 -7.36 -3.45
C ASP A 94 17.79 -8.70 -3.50
N LEU A 95 16.61 -8.78 -2.87
CA LEU A 95 15.75 -9.97 -2.86
C LEU A 95 14.62 -9.88 -3.89
N ARG A 96 14.55 -8.79 -4.67
CA ARG A 96 13.52 -8.58 -5.69
C ARG A 96 14.01 -9.05 -7.05
N LYS A 97 13.10 -9.67 -7.79
CA LYS A 97 13.36 -10.15 -9.15
C LYS A 97 12.87 -9.11 -10.16
N ALA A 98 13.78 -8.61 -10.98
CA ALA A 98 13.47 -7.61 -12.00
C ALA A 98 12.29 -8.03 -12.90
N ASP A 99 12.29 -9.28 -13.38
CA ASP A 99 11.25 -9.77 -14.28
C ASP A 99 9.85 -9.74 -13.66
N ASP A 100 9.73 -10.12 -12.38
CA ASP A 100 8.46 -10.10 -11.65
C ASP A 100 7.96 -8.66 -11.48
N ASP A 101 8.85 -7.75 -11.10
CA ASP A 101 8.53 -6.34 -10.86
C ASP A 101 8.15 -5.60 -12.14
N ILE A 102 8.91 -5.81 -13.23
CA ILE A 102 8.61 -5.23 -14.53
C ILE A 102 7.28 -5.77 -15.06
N SER A 103 7.02 -7.07 -14.90
CA SER A 103 5.74 -7.67 -15.28
C SER A 103 4.56 -7.07 -14.51
N PHE A 104 4.73 -6.84 -13.21
CA PHE A 104 3.73 -6.15 -12.39
C PHE A 104 3.49 -4.72 -12.88
N LEU A 105 4.55 -3.94 -13.10
CA LEU A 105 4.42 -2.56 -13.58
C LEU A 105 3.76 -2.48 -14.96
N LYS A 106 4.07 -3.41 -15.88
CA LYS A 106 3.41 -3.50 -17.20
C LYS A 106 1.93 -3.83 -17.08
N ARG A 107 1.57 -4.75 -16.17
CA ARG A 107 0.17 -5.16 -15.95
C ARG A 107 -0.70 -4.01 -15.43
N PHE A 108 -0.13 -3.09 -14.65
CA PHE A 108 -0.85 -1.99 -14.00
C PHE A 108 -0.38 -0.60 -14.43
N SER A 109 0.26 -0.48 -15.61
CA SER A 109 0.88 0.76 -16.07
C SER A 109 -0.09 1.93 -16.23
N ASP A 110 -1.38 1.64 -16.44
CA ASP A 110 -2.46 2.63 -16.53
C ASP A 110 -2.81 3.25 -15.18
N ARG A 111 -2.55 2.54 -14.08
CA ARG A 111 -2.89 2.95 -12.70
C ARG A 111 -1.68 3.37 -11.87
N VAL A 112 -0.49 2.93 -12.23
CA VAL A 112 0.76 3.32 -11.55
C VAL A 112 1.16 4.74 -11.96
N PRO A 113 1.56 5.63 -11.02
CA PRO A 113 2.04 6.97 -11.36
C PRO A 113 3.25 6.93 -12.29
N LYS A 114 3.29 7.85 -13.27
CA LYS A 114 4.41 7.97 -14.23
C LYS A 114 5.77 8.06 -13.56
N GLU A 115 5.86 8.79 -12.44
CA GLU A 115 7.10 8.92 -11.66
C GLU A 115 7.67 7.56 -11.22
N VAL A 116 6.81 6.62 -10.83
CA VAL A 116 7.23 5.25 -10.47
C VAL A 116 7.59 4.45 -11.72
N LEU A 117 6.84 4.60 -12.81
CA LEU A 117 7.10 3.90 -14.08
C LEU A 117 8.42 4.34 -14.73
N GLU A 118 8.86 5.57 -14.50
CA GLU A 118 10.07 6.14 -15.13
C GLU A 118 11.30 6.15 -14.21
N SER A 119 11.09 6.29 -12.90
CA SER A 119 12.18 6.54 -11.94
C SER A 119 12.05 5.72 -10.64
N GLY A 120 11.05 4.84 -10.57
CA GLY A 120 10.83 3.99 -9.41
C GLY A 120 12.01 3.06 -9.13
N VAL A 121 12.26 2.83 -7.84
CA VAL A 121 13.32 1.94 -7.35
C VAL A 121 12.66 0.69 -6.74
N PRO A 122 13.25 -0.52 -6.90
CA PRO A 122 14.50 -0.83 -7.58
C PRO A 122 14.39 -0.94 -9.10
N TYR A 123 13.20 -1.18 -9.63
CA TYR A 123 12.98 -1.34 -11.07
C TYR A 123 11.86 -0.42 -11.56
N ASN A 124 11.97 -0.01 -12.82
CA ASN A 124 11.01 0.83 -13.54
C ASN A 124 11.01 0.46 -15.02
N LEU A 125 10.06 0.95 -15.81
CA LEU A 125 9.87 0.54 -17.20
C LEU A 125 10.78 1.28 -18.21
N LYS A 126 11.57 2.24 -17.75
CA LYS A 126 12.44 3.08 -18.60
C LYS A 126 13.92 2.67 -18.56
N SER A 127 14.29 1.85 -17.57
CA SER A 127 15.66 1.40 -17.31
C SER A 127 16.00 0.11 -18.04
#